data_AF-A0A5C9EG63-F1
#
_entry.id   AF-A0A5C9EG63-F1
#
_cell.length_a   1.000
_cell.length_b   1.000
_cell.length_c   1.000
_cell.angle_alpha   90.00
_cell.angle_beta   90.00
_cell.angle_gamma   90.00
#
_symmetry.space_group_name_H-M   'P 1'
#
loop_
_entity.id
_entity.type
_entity.pdbx_description
1 polymer ?
#
loop_
_entity_poly.entity_id
_entity_poly.type
_entity_poly.pdbx_seq_one_letter_code
_entity_poly.pdbx_strand_id
1 'polypeptide(L)' 'MLTGFPLSLTNLPYLQKIRLEDNELQTLPNTIGDMNSLQVLWVEENELESLPDTFINLKSLRNLNLSDNRLNFSQNL' A
#
# COMPACT_ATOMS: atom_id res chain seq x y z
N MET A 1 -13.40 -0.55 10.89
CA MET A 1 -12.91 -0.06 9.59
C MET A 1 -11.73 0.87 9.85
N LEU A 2 -10.55 0.54 9.34
CA LEU A 2 -9.39 1.43 9.39
C LEU A 2 -9.51 2.47 8.27
N THR A 3 -9.45 3.76 8.62
CA THR A 3 -9.50 4.87 7.66
C THR A 3 -8.10 5.36 7.24
N GLY A 4 -7.06 4.91 7.94
CA GLY A 4 -5.67 5.32 7.68
C GLY A 4 -4.69 4.18 7.88
N PHE A 5 -3.62 4.19 7.09
CA PHE A 5 -2.56 3.20 7.18
C PHE A 5 -1.83 3.31 8.52
N PRO A 6 -1.58 2.22 9.26
CA PRO A 6 -0.87 2.28 10.54
C PRO A 6 0.62 2.58 10.33
N LEU A 7 1.01 3.85 10.47
CA LEU A 7 2.39 4.32 10.23
C LEU A 7 3.44 3.58 11.06
N SER A 8 3.09 3.00 12.21
CA SER A 8 4.01 2.18 13.00
C SER A 8 4.54 0.95 12.25
N LEU A 9 3.81 0.43 11.24
CA LEU A 9 4.25 -0.70 10.43
C LEU A 9 5.48 -0.37 9.57
N THR A 10 5.66 0.90 9.18
CA THR A 10 6.81 1.31 8.34
C THR A 10 8.13 1.29 9.10
N ASN A 11 8.09 1.18 10.43
CA ASN A 11 9.27 1.06 11.29
C ASN A 11 9.73 -0.38 11.51
N LEU A 12 9.11 -1.37 10.85
CA LEU A 12 9.44 -2.79 10.99
C LEU A 12 10.36 -3.23 9.83
N PRO A 13 11.69 -3.20 10.00
CA PRO A 13 12.65 -3.36 8.89
C PRO A 13 12.61 -4.74 8.22
N TYR A 14 12.05 -5.74 8.90
CA TYR A 14 11.93 -7.12 8.42
C TYR A 14 10.50 -7.53 8.11
N LEU A 15 9.52 -6.61 8.13
CA LEU A 15 8.14 -6.97 7.81
C LEU A 15 8.02 -7.34 6.33
N GLN A 16 7.54 -8.55 6.07
CA GLN A 16 7.46 -9.12 4.71
C GLN A 16 6.03 -9.15 4.15
N LYS A 17 5.02 -9.12 5.01
CA LYS A 17 3.62 -9.26 4.60
C LYS A 17 2.74 -8.27 5.34
N ILE A 18 1.97 -7.50 4.60
CA ILE A 18 0.90 -6.64 5.10
C ILE A 18 -0.41 -7.08 4.46
N ARG A 19 -1.44 -7.22 5.30
CA ARG A 19 -2.81 -7.59 4.95
C ARG A 19 -3.74 -6.59 5.61
N LEU A 20 -4.35 -5.73 4.81
CA LEU A 20 -5.26 -4.67 5.21
C LEU A 20 -6.50 -4.65 4.29
N GLU A 21 -6.84 -5.80 3.70
CA GLU A 21 -8.08 -6.00 2.95
C GLU A 21 -9.33 -5.64 3.79
N ASP A 22 -10.42 -5.24 3.13
CA ASP A 22 -11.72 -4.90 3.74
C ASP A 22 -11.60 -3.78 4.80
N ASN A 23 -11.12 -2.62 4.36
CA ASN A 23 -10.99 -1.41 5.18
C ASN A 23 -11.42 -0.16 4.38
N GLU A 24 -11.23 1.03 4.96
CA GLU A 24 -11.60 2.32 4.38
C GLU A 24 -10.35 3.17 4.07
N LEU A 25 -9.24 2.53 3.68
CA LEU A 25 -8.00 3.24 3.37
C LEU A 25 -8.17 4.05 2.08
N GLN A 26 -7.99 5.36 2.16
CA GLN A 26 -8.01 6.25 0.99
C GLN A 26 -6.62 6.48 0.38
N THR A 27 -5.57 6.33 1.18
CA THR A 27 -4.18 6.52 0.75
C THR A 27 -3.23 5.55 1.43
N LEU A 28 -2.09 5.30 0.79
CA LEU A 28 -0.91 4.70 1.41
C LEU A 28 0.13 5.81 1.69
N PRO A 29 0.87 5.74 2.81
CA PRO A 29 1.82 6.78 3.16
C PRO A 29 3.06 6.68 2.28
N ASN A 30 3.73 7.81 2.01
CA ASN A 30 5.00 7.80 1.26
C ASN A 30 6.08 6.91 1.91
N THR A 31 6.04 6.75 3.23
CA THR A 31 6.96 5.86 3.98
C THR A 31 6.77 4.38 3.67
N ILE A 32 5.70 3.97 2.98
CA ILE A 32 5.57 2.60 2.50
C ILE A 32 6.72 2.23 1.56
N GLY A 33 7.25 3.20 0.79
CA GLY A 33 8.38 2.99 -0.11
C GLY A 33 9.68 2.60 0.59
N ASP A 34 9.80 2.82 1.90
CA ASP A 34 10.99 2.46 2.69
C ASP A 34 10.96 1.00 3.16
N MET A 35 9.85 0.29 2.98
CA MET A 35 9.64 -1.09 3.42
C MET A 35 10.31 -2.10 2.49
N ASN A 36 11.64 -2.03 2.37
CA ASN A 36 12.45 -2.81 1.43
C ASN A 36 12.36 -4.34 1.62
N SER A 37 11.91 -4.83 2.77
CA SER A 37 11.68 -6.27 3.02
C SER A 37 10.28 -6.74 2.62
N LEU A 38 9.35 -5.83 2.29
CA LEU A 38 7.97 -6.16 1.99
C LEU A 38 7.86 -6.95 0.69
N GLN A 39 7.25 -8.12 0.77
CA GLN A 39 7.06 -9.06 -0.34
C GLN A 39 5.60 -9.21 -0.73
N VAL A 40 4.68 -9.05 0.23
CA VAL A 40 3.24 -9.17 0.02
C VAL A 40 2.54 -7.94 0.58
N LEU A 41 1.74 -7.29 -0.26
CA LEU A 41 0.86 -6.19 0.13
C LEU A 41 -0.54 -6.47 -0.43
N TRP A 42 -1.48 -6.75 0.48
CA TRP A 42 -2.90 -6.94 0.18
C TRP A 42 -3.68 -5.82 0.83
N VAL A 43 -4.33 -5.02 -0.02
CA VAL A 43 -5.08 -3.81 0.31
C VAL A 43 -6.32 -3.72 -0.59
N GLU A 44 -6.81 -4.85 -1.09
CA GLU A 44 -8.06 -4.96 -1.83
C GLU A 44 -9.26 -4.53 -0.95
N GLU A 45 -10.39 -4.21 -1.59
CA GLU A 45 -11.61 -3.79 -0.88
C GLU A 45 -11.32 -2.60 0.05
N ASN A 46 -10.76 -1.54 -0.52
CA ASN A 46 -10.44 -0.26 0.13
C ASN A 46 -10.86 0.91 -0.78
N GLU A 47 -10.50 2.13 -0.42
CA GLU A 47 -10.87 3.34 -1.17
C GLU A 47 -9.67 4.05 -1.81
N LEU A 48 -8.56 3.34 -2.08
CA LEU A 48 -7.33 3.95 -2.60
C LEU A 48 -7.58 4.62 -3.96
N GLU A 49 -7.33 5.92 -4.05
CA GLU A 49 -7.48 6.70 -5.30
C GLU A 49 -6.19 6.72 -6.14
N SER A 50 -5.05 6.59 -5.46
CA SER A 50 -3.72 6.57 -6.06
C SER A 50 -2.75 5.73 -5.23
N LEU A 51 -1.57 5.47 -5.80
CA LEU A 51 -0.41 4.95 -5.08
C LEU A 51 0.59 6.10 -4.89
N PRO A 52 1.32 6.18 -3.76
CA PRO A 52 2.34 7.19 -3.56
C PRO A 52 3.47 7.01 -4.59
N ASP A 53 4.12 8.09 -5.02
CA ASP A 53 5.24 8.03 -5.98
C ASP A 53 6.39 7.14 -5.50
N THR A 54 6.56 7.04 -4.17
CA THR A 54 7.55 6.17 -3.53
C THR A 54 7.22 4.68 -3.62
N PHE A 55 6.02 4.30 -4.08
CA PHE A 55 5.63 2.90 -4.28
C PHE A 55 6.60 2.18 -5.23
N ILE A 56 7.23 2.90 -6.17
CA ILE A 56 8.28 2.39 -7.06
C ILE A 56 9.52 1.85 -6.30
N ASN A 57 9.69 2.22 -5.03
CA ASN A 57 10.82 1.81 -4.19
C ASN A 57 10.63 0.44 -3.52
N LEU A 58 9.44 -0.16 -3.60
CA LEU A 58 9.16 -1.50 -3.05
C LEU A 58 9.82 -2.62 -3.86
N LYS A 59 11.16 -2.69 -3.86
CA LYS A 59 11.95 -3.57 -4.74
C LYS A 59 11.79 -5.07 -4.45
N SER A 60 11.35 -5.43 -3.25
CA SER A 60 11.12 -6.82 -2.85
C SER A 60 9.69 -7.30 -3.06
N LEU A 61 8.77 -6.42 -3.48
CA LEU A 61 7.35 -6.75 -3.60
C LEU A 61 7.14 -7.75 -4.74
N ARG A 62 6.47 -8.86 -4.42
CA ARG A 62 6.20 -9.98 -5.34
C ARG A 62 4.72 -10.22 -5.53
N ASN A 63 3.92 -9.91 -4.51
CA ASN A 63 2.48 -10.12 -4.51
C ASN A 63 1.81 -8.81 -4.09
N LEU A 64 1.02 -8.26 -5.00
CA LEU A 64 0.27 -7.04 -4.79
C LEU A 64 -1.17 -7.31 -5.19
N ASN A 65 -2.10 -7.06 -4.27
CA ASN A 65 -3.53 -7.05 -4.57
C ASN A 65 -4.10 -5.66 -4.28
N LEU A 66 -4.63 -5.03 -5.34
CA LEU A 66 -5.21 -3.69 -5.34
C LEU A 66 -6.64 -3.71 -5.88
N SER A 67 -7.23 -4.89 -6.10
CA SER A 67 -8.60 -5.03 -6.60
C SER A 67 -9.58 -4.27 -5.72
N ASP A 68 -10.70 -3.84 -6.30
CA ASP A 68 -11.78 -3.18 -5.54
C ASP A 68 -11.30 -1.96 -4.74
N ASN A 69 -10.44 -1.16 -5.37
CA ASN A 69 -10.08 0.19 -4.97
C ASN A 69 -10.59 1.21 -6.02
N ARG A 70 -10.39 2.51 -5.76
CA ARG A 70 -10.79 3.62 -6.65
C ARG A 70 -9.63 4.14 -7.51
N LEU A 71 -8.63 3.29 -7.79
CA LEU A 71 -7.41 3.70 -8.48
C LEU A 71 -7.73 4.22 -9.88
N ASN A 72 -7.42 5.50 -10.12
CA ASN A 72 -7.56 6.11 -11.44
C ASN A 72 -6.18 6.51 -11.99
N PHE A 73 -5.75 5.82 -13.04
CA PHE A 73 -4.47 6.08 -13.71
C PHE A 73 -4.54 7.20 -14.76
N SER A 74 -5.69 7.86 -14.93
CA SER A 74 -5.92 8.85 -15.99
C SER A 74 -5.33 10.24 -15.72
N GLN A 75 -4.60 10.48 -14.62
CA GLN A 75 -3.99 11.79 -14.31
C GLN A 75 -2.47 11.88 -14.56
N ASN A 76 -1.88 10.91 -15.28
CA ASN A 76 -0.45 10.96 -15.65
C ASN A 76 -0.20 11.34 -17.13
N LEU A 77 -1.00 12.27 -17.66
CA LEU A 77 -0.73 13.01 -18.91
C LEU A 77 -0.95 14.51 -18.70
#